data_AF-A0A660YK69-F1
#
_entry.id   AF-A0A660YK69-F1
#
_cell.length_a   1.000
_cell.length_b   1.000
_cell.length_c   1.000
_cell.angle_alpha   90.00
_cell.angle_beta   90.00
_cell.angle_gamma   90.00
#
_symmetry.space_group_name_H-M   'P 1'
#
loop_
_entity.id
_entity.type
_entity.pdbx_description
1 polymer ?
#
loop_
_entity_poly.entity_id
_entity_poly.type
_entity_poly.pdbx_seq_one_letter_code
_entity_poly.pdbx_strand_id
1 'polypeptide(L)'
;MSKNKSEIEGAFNPPKGDDLPLDLIEIPIEDPEELSDDEVFAAVKEDDVPDNILKAVLWGLAEEQSSLKNLRQIRTKDGKDTSFISLKRGTLLKYMSETLLQRQALSGGMGRELDLRGPKFREIFKMLLNTISDTFEEIKIPVEYKEMFFHALSRNLEGWEDRAEKLIKAMTPKV
;
A
#
# COMPACT_ATOMS: atom_id res chain seq x y z
N MET A 1 1.54 5.84 66.04
CA MET A 1 1.70 5.19 64.71
C MET A 1 0.56 4.20 64.56
N SER A 2 -0.24 4.09 63.51
CA SER A 2 -0.45 4.83 62.28
C SER A 2 -1.88 4.46 61.85
N LYS A 3 -2.66 5.40 61.34
CA LYS A 3 -3.92 5.10 60.63
C LYS A 3 -3.57 4.35 59.34
N ASN A 4 -4.11 3.16 59.13
CA ASN A 4 -4.19 2.52 57.81
C ASN A 4 -5.67 2.47 57.45
N LYS A 5 -6.13 3.40 56.60
CA LYS A 5 -6.21 3.30 55.13
C LYS A 5 -7.39 2.40 54.72
N SER A 6 -8.44 3.11 54.33
CA SER A 6 -9.49 2.73 53.40
C SER A 6 -9.04 1.73 52.34
N GLU A 7 -9.70 0.59 52.27
CA GLU A 7 -9.90 -0.11 51.00
C GLU A 7 -11.41 -0.31 50.84
N ILE A 8 -11.90 0.42 49.86
CA ILE A 8 -13.28 0.45 49.40
C ILE A 8 -13.47 -0.89 48.69
N GLU A 9 -14.06 -1.88 49.36
CA GLU A 9 -14.63 -3.05 48.70
C GLU A 9 -15.90 -2.62 47.94
N GLY A 10 -15.71 -1.83 46.89
CA GLY A 10 -16.63 -1.76 45.78
C GLY A 10 -16.13 -2.77 44.77
N ALA A 11 -16.52 -4.04 44.91
CA ALA A 11 -16.26 -5.05 43.89
C ALA A 11 -16.71 -4.47 42.54
N PHE A 12 -15.76 -4.27 41.63
CA PHE A 12 -16.06 -3.97 40.24
C PHE A 12 -16.81 -5.20 39.72
N ASN A 13 -18.13 -5.11 39.72
CA ASN A 13 -18.99 -6.08 39.10
C ASN A 13 -18.94 -5.74 37.61
N PRO A 14 -18.30 -6.57 36.76
CA PRO A 14 -18.33 -6.32 35.34
C PRO A 14 -19.81 -6.28 34.91
N PRO A 15 -20.19 -5.39 33.97
CA PRO A 15 -21.56 -5.35 33.48
C PRO A 15 -21.93 -6.77 33.03
N LYS A 16 -23.02 -7.31 33.59
CA LYS A 16 -23.63 -8.52 33.03
C LYS A 16 -24.03 -8.17 31.60
N GLY A 17 -23.93 -9.14 30.68
CA GLY A 17 -24.02 -8.94 29.23
C GLY A 17 -25.29 -8.25 28.68
N ASP A 18 -26.19 -7.80 29.55
CA ASP A 18 -27.43 -7.10 29.24
C ASP A 18 -27.29 -5.56 29.20
N ASP A 19 -26.14 -5.00 29.61
CA ASP A 19 -25.87 -3.54 29.60
C ASP A 19 -25.11 -3.05 28.34
N LEU A 20 -25.19 -3.77 27.23
CA LEU A 20 -24.73 -3.29 25.93
C LEU A 20 -25.92 -2.67 25.16
N PRO A 21 -26.07 -1.34 25.07
CA PRO A 21 -27.01 -0.75 24.13
C PRO A 21 -26.36 -0.76 22.73
N LEU A 22 -26.32 -1.96 22.16
CA LEU A 22 -26.36 -2.13 20.73
C LEU A 22 -27.64 -2.93 20.48
N ASP A 23 -28.70 -2.23 20.11
CA ASP A 23 -29.58 -2.81 19.10
C ASP A 23 -28.64 -3.15 17.92
N LEU A 24 -28.06 -4.35 17.97
CA LEU A 24 -27.60 -5.04 16.79
C LEU A 24 -28.89 -5.15 16.00
N ILE A 25 -29.12 -4.18 15.12
CA ILE A 25 -29.96 -4.41 13.96
C ILE A 25 -29.43 -5.75 13.45
N GLU A 26 -30.23 -6.81 13.57
CA GLU A 26 -29.95 -8.07 12.91
C GLU A 26 -30.02 -7.73 11.42
N ILE A 27 -28.93 -7.18 10.91
CA ILE A 27 -28.73 -7.01 9.48
C ILE A 27 -28.66 -8.45 8.99
N PRO A 28 -29.58 -8.88 8.13
CA PRO A 28 -29.50 -10.19 7.53
C PRO A 28 -28.10 -10.36 6.98
N ILE A 29 -27.40 -11.42 7.39
CA ILE A 29 -26.12 -11.76 6.77
C ILE A 29 -26.49 -12.15 5.35
N GLU A 30 -26.11 -11.33 4.37
CA GLU A 30 -26.35 -11.61 2.96
C GLU A 30 -25.69 -12.95 2.59
N ASP A 31 -26.36 -13.70 1.72
CA ASP A 31 -25.84 -14.98 1.26
C ASP A 31 -24.51 -14.75 0.51
N PRO A 32 -23.51 -15.64 0.63
CA PRO A 32 -22.18 -15.42 0.03
C PRO A 32 -22.18 -15.19 -1.49
N GLU A 33 -23.26 -15.57 -2.17
CA GLU A 33 -23.46 -15.37 -3.61
C GLU A 33 -23.84 -13.91 -3.96
N GLU A 34 -24.42 -13.17 -3.01
CA GLU A 34 -24.81 -11.76 -3.15
C GLU A 34 -23.65 -10.78 -2.88
N LEU A 35 -22.54 -11.27 -2.28
CA LEU A 35 -21.30 -10.51 -2.06
C LEU A 35 -20.49 -10.27 -3.36
N SER A 36 -21.00 -10.64 -4.53
CA SER A 36 -20.29 -10.47 -5.81
C SER A 36 -19.94 -9.03 -6.14
N ASP A 37 -20.69 -8.09 -5.58
CA ASP A 37 -20.53 -6.65 -5.84
C ASP A 37 -19.52 -5.99 -4.88
N ASP A 38 -19.05 -6.69 -3.85
CA ASP A 38 -18.00 -6.20 -2.97
C ASP A 38 -16.64 -6.21 -3.68
N GLU A 39 -16.04 -5.03 -3.84
CA GLU A 39 -14.79 -4.87 -4.58
C GLU A 39 -13.63 -5.63 -3.93
N VAL A 40 -13.62 -5.79 -2.60
CA VAL A 40 -12.58 -6.54 -1.89
C VAL A 40 -12.72 -8.03 -2.19
N PHE A 41 -13.93 -8.57 -2.09
CA PHE A 41 -14.24 -9.95 -2.42
C PHE A 41 -13.93 -10.27 -3.88
N ALA A 42 -14.36 -9.42 -4.82
CA ALA A 42 -14.08 -9.59 -6.24
C ALA A 42 -12.57 -9.65 -6.51
N ALA A 43 -11.79 -8.71 -5.97
CA ALA A 43 -10.34 -8.69 -6.14
C ALA A 43 -9.65 -9.95 -5.57
N VAL A 44 -10.12 -10.47 -4.44
CA VAL A 44 -9.57 -11.71 -3.86
C VAL A 44 -9.99 -12.94 -4.67
N LYS A 45 -11.24 -13.01 -5.10
CA LYS A 45 -11.80 -14.13 -5.85
C LYS A 45 -11.16 -14.29 -7.22
N GLU A 46 -10.82 -13.18 -7.87
CA GLU A 46 -10.17 -13.15 -9.18
C GLU A 46 -8.64 -13.39 -9.12
N ASP A 47 -8.08 -13.66 -7.93
CA ASP A 47 -6.63 -13.82 -7.70
C ASP A 47 -5.82 -12.62 -8.23
N ASP A 48 -6.35 -11.43 -7.98
CA ASP A 48 -5.83 -10.19 -8.52
C ASP A 48 -4.45 -9.87 -7.90
N VAL A 49 -3.64 -9.04 -8.58
CA VAL A 49 -2.28 -8.75 -8.09
C VAL A 49 -2.32 -8.11 -6.68
N PRO A 50 -1.36 -8.42 -5.78
CA PRO A 50 -1.40 -7.96 -4.38
C PRO A 50 -1.59 -6.45 -4.17
N ASP A 51 -1.11 -5.60 -5.08
CA ASP A 51 -1.35 -4.15 -5.00
C ASP A 51 -2.82 -3.77 -5.21
N ASN A 52 -3.52 -4.46 -6.12
CA ASN A 52 -4.95 -4.24 -6.37
C ASN A 52 -5.78 -4.70 -5.18
N ILE A 53 -5.48 -5.87 -4.61
CA ILE A 53 -6.14 -6.36 -3.39
C ILE A 53 -5.96 -5.36 -2.24
N LEU A 54 -4.74 -4.86 -2.02
CA LEU A 54 -4.49 -3.84 -0.98
C LEU A 54 -5.20 -2.52 -1.25
N LYS A 55 -5.34 -2.13 -2.52
CA LYS A 55 -6.09 -0.94 -2.91
C LYS A 55 -7.59 -1.11 -2.62
N ALA A 56 -8.17 -2.26 -2.93
CA ALA A 56 -9.55 -2.58 -2.62
C ALA A 56 -9.79 -2.58 -1.10
N VAL A 57 -8.90 -3.20 -0.31
CA VAL A 57 -8.97 -3.16 1.17
C VAL A 57 -8.89 -1.72 1.70
N LEU A 58 -7.99 -0.90 1.17
CA LEU A 58 -7.90 0.51 1.55
C LEU A 58 -9.17 1.29 1.22
N TRP A 59 -9.82 0.96 0.11
CA TRP A 59 -11.09 1.56 -0.29
C TRP A 59 -12.20 1.22 0.71
N GLY A 60 -12.42 -0.06 1.01
CA GLY A 60 -13.43 -0.48 1.99
C GLY A 60 -13.19 0.09 3.39
N LEU A 61 -11.93 0.16 3.84
CA LEU A 61 -11.60 0.83 5.12
C LEU A 61 -11.93 2.33 5.11
N ALA A 62 -11.71 3.01 3.98
CA ALA A 62 -12.01 4.43 3.82
C ALA A 62 -13.51 4.70 3.83
N GLU A 63 -14.30 3.87 3.15
CA GLU A 63 -15.76 3.92 3.17
C GLU A 63 -16.29 3.80 4.60
N GLU A 64 -15.82 2.80 5.36
CA GLU A 64 -16.33 2.59 6.71
C GLU A 64 -15.86 3.63 7.72
N GLN A 65 -14.63 4.12 7.56
CA GLN A 65 -14.19 5.30 8.30
C GLN A 65 -15.10 6.51 8.04
N SER A 66 -15.52 6.73 6.79
CA SER A 66 -16.40 7.83 6.39
C SER A 66 -17.80 7.67 6.98
N SER A 67 -18.35 6.46 6.91
CA SER A 67 -19.63 6.09 7.53
C SER A 67 -19.62 6.38 9.04
N LEU A 68 -18.58 5.95 9.77
CA LEU A 68 -18.43 6.23 11.20
C LEU A 68 -18.29 7.73 11.50
N LYS A 69 -17.64 8.51 10.62
CA LYS A 69 -17.55 9.97 10.76
C LYS A 69 -18.95 10.60 10.69
N ASN A 70 -19.77 10.17 9.72
CA ASN A 70 -21.14 10.67 9.56
C ASN A 70 -22.02 10.26 10.74
N LEU A 71 -21.98 8.99 11.16
CA LEU A 71 -22.71 8.49 12.32
C LEU A 71 -22.34 9.25 13.61
N ARG A 72 -21.04 9.54 13.80
CA ARG A 72 -20.58 10.37 14.92
C ARG A 72 -21.22 11.75 14.89
N GLN A 73 -21.23 12.42 13.74
CA GLN A 73 -21.84 13.76 13.61
C GLN A 73 -23.33 13.75 13.96
N ILE A 74 -24.07 12.72 13.54
CA ILE A 74 -25.49 12.56 13.87
C ILE A 74 -25.66 12.36 15.39
N ARG A 75 -24.93 11.41 15.98
CA ARG A 75 -25.02 11.13 17.43
C ARG A 75 -24.56 12.29 18.31
N THR A 76 -23.58 13.06 17.86
CA THR A 76 -23.14 14.29 18.56
C THR A 76 -24.25 15.34 18.56
N LYS A 77 -25.01 15.50 17.47
CA LYS A 77 -26.17 16.42 17.43
C LYS A 77 -27.27 15.99 18.41
N ASP A 78 -27.46 14.69 18.58
CA ASP A 78 -28.40 14.12 19.56
C ASP A 78 -27.91 14.21 21.02
N GLY A 79 -26.70 14.72 21.28
CA GLY A 79 -26.10 14.74 22.62
C GLY A 79 -25.75 13.36 23.17
N LYS A 80 -25.70 12.33 22.32
CA LYS A 80 -25.38 10.95 22.72
C LYS A 80 -23.87 10.75 22.85
N ASP A 81 -23.45 9.77 23.67
CA ASP A 81 -22.06 9.38 23.74
C ASP A 81 -21.55 8.87 22.38
N THR A 82 -20.33 9.29 22.03
CA THR A 82 -19.65 8.95 20.77
C THR A 82 -18.26 8.35 20.99
N SER A 83 -17.92 8.01 22.24
CA SER A 83 -16.62 7.46 22.62
C SER A 83 -16.31 6.17 21.85
N PHE A 84 -17.28 5.26 21.77
CA PHE A 84 -17.14 4.00 21.04
C PHE A 84 -16.99 4.21 19.51
N ILE A 85 -17.73 5.16 18.93
CA ILE A 85 -17.61 5.49 17.49
C ILE A 85 -16.22 6.06 17.20
N SER A 86 -15.72 6.91 18.10
CA SER A 86 -14.39 7.51 17.99
C SER A 86 -13.29 6.46 18.09
N LEU A 87 -13.43 5.49 19.00
CA LEU A 87 -12.50 4.37 19.15
C LEU A 87 -12.47 3.51 17.88
N LYS A 88 -13.63 3.05 17.39
CA LYS A 88 -13.73 2.26 16.16
C LYS A 88 -13.10 2.99 14.97
N ARG A 89 -13.39 4.28 14.81
CA ARG A 89 -12.82 5.10 13.74
C ARG A 89 -11.29 5.23 13.87
N GLY A 90 -10.77 5.41 15.09
CA GLY A 90 -9.34 5.43 15.34
C GLY A 90 -8.65 4.12 14.95
N THR A 91 -9.28 2.98 15.26
CA THR A 91 -8.81 1.65 14.87
C THR A 91 -8.77 1.48 13.35
N LEU A 92 -9.82 1.88 12.61
CA LEU A 92 -9.81 1.83 11.14
C LEU A 92 -8.68 2.69 10.54
N LEU A 93 -8.49 3.92 11.04
CA LEU A 93 -7.40 4.80 10.58
C LEU A 93 -6.02 4.20 10.83
N LYS A 94 -5.84 3.49 11.95
CA LYS A 94 -4.62 2.74 12.23
C LYS A 94 -4.41 1.62 11.19
N TYR A 95 -5.43 0.80 10.93
CA TYR A 95 -5.33 -0.26 9.93
C TYR A 95 -5.07 0.27 8.52
N MET A 96 -5.70 1.39 8.13
CA MET A 96 -5.39 2.04 6.85
C MET A 96 -3.91 2.44 6.77
N SER A 97 -3.37 2.99 7.85
CA SER A 97 -1.97 3.40 7.92
C SER A 97 -1.02 2.21 7.83
N GLU A 98 -1.30 1.11 8.53
CA GLU A 98 -0.54 -0.14 8.45
C GLU A 98 -0.60 -0.76 7.04
N THR A 99 -1.78 -0.75 6.42
CA THR A 99 -2.01 -1.26 5.05
C THR A 99 -1.25 -0.42 4.02
N LEU A 100 -1.21 0.91 4.17
CA LEU A 100 -0.41 1.79 3.31
C LEU A 100 1.09 1.50 3.44
N LEU A 101 1.59 1.24 4.64
CA LEU A 101 2.99 0.86 4.87
C LEU A 101 3.32 -0.50 4.23
N GLN A 102 2.42 -1.48 4.36
CA GLN A 102 2.55 -2.78 3.70
C GLN A 102 2.55 -2.64 2.17
N ARG A 103 1.64 -1.82 1.63
CA ARG A 103 1.58 -1.50 0.20
C ARG A 103 2.88 -0.86 -0.27
N GLN A 104 3.43 0.10 0.48
CA GLN A 104 4.72 0.71 0.16
C GLN A 104 5.87 -0.32 0.15
N ALA A 105 5.85 -1.29 1.07
CA ALA A 105 6.83 -2.38 1.12
C ALA A 105 6.70 -3.35 -0.07
N LEU A 106 5.46 -3.68 -0.48
CA LEU A 106 5.15 -4.60 -1.58
C LEU A 106 5.33 -3.99 -2.96
N SER A 107 5.02 -2.70 -3.11
CA SER A 107 5.33 -1.90 -4.32
C SER A 107 6.84 -1.70 -4.54
N GLY A 108 7.69 -2.42 -3.80
CA GLY A 108 9.15 -2.36 -3.97
C GLY A 108 9.75 -1.02 -3.53
N GLY A 109 9.04 -0.27 -2.68
CA GLY A 109 9.38 1.10 -2.35
C GLY A 109 9.19 2.02 -3.56
N MET A 110 8.44 3.09 -3.38
CA MET A 110 8.49 4.29 -4.24
C MET A 110 9.89 4.98 -4.21
N GLY A 111 10.95 4.21 -3.94
CA GLY A 111 12.29 4.61 -3.52
C GLY A 111 13.30 3.45 -3.48
N ARG A 112 13.06 2.30 -4.12
CA ARG A 112 14.23 1.57 -4.65
C ARG A 112 14.72 2.40 -5.82
N GLU A 113 15.68 3.29 -5.55
CA GLU A 113 16.56 3.82 -6.60
C GLU A 113 16.86 2.66 -7.54
N LEU A 114 16.50 2.82 -8.82
CA LEU A 114 16.84 1.84 -9.84
C LEU A 114 18.35 1.62 -9.74
N ASP A 115 18.76 0.45 -9.26
CA ASP A 115 20.18 0.14 -9.09
C ASP A 115 20.80 -0.12 -10.47
N LEU A 116 21.21 0.97 -11.12
CA LEU A 116 21.85 0.98 -12.43
C LEU A 116 23.17 0.20 -12.41
N ARG A 117 23.77 0.00 -11.22
CA ARG A 117 25.02 -0.75 -11.05
C ARG A 117 24.77 -2.19 -10.62
N GLY A 118 23.52 -2.57 -10.39
CA GLY A 118 23.13 -3.87 -9.87
C GLY A 118 23.28 -5.00 -10.89
N PRO A 119 23.47 -6.25 -10.44
CA PRO A 119 23.66 -7.40 -11.33
C PRO A 119 22.48 -7.63 -12.26
N LYS A 120 21.23 -7.42 -11.78
CA LYS A 120 20.03 -7.57 -12.61
C LYS A 120 19.98 -6.57 -13.76
N PHE A 121 20.26 -5.30 -13.48
CA PHE A 121 20.28 -4.27 -14.50
C PHE A 121 21.38 -4.54 -15.54
N ARG A 122 22.57 -4.96 -15.10
CA ARG A 122 23.66 -5.32 -16.01
C ARG A 122 23.29 -6.43 -16.98
N GLU A 123 22.61 -7.48 -16.52
CA GLU A 123 22.16 -8.57 -17.42
C GLU A 123 21.13 -8.08 -18.45
N ILE A 124 20.16 -7.25 -18.03
CA ILE A 124 19.18 -6.65 -18.95
C ILE A 124 19.86 -5.72 -19.95
N PHE A 125 20.79 -4.89 -19.50
CA PHE A 125 21.53 -3.96 -20.34
C PHE A 125 22.43 -4.71 -21.34
N LYS A 126 23.09 -5.78 -20.89
CA LYS A 126 23.87 -6.68 -21.75
C LYS A 126 22.99 -7.34 -22.82
N MET A 127 21.83 -7.86 -22.44
CA MET A 127 20.87 -8.43 -23.39
C MET A 127 20.45 -7.40 -24.45
N LEU A 128 20.20 -6.14 -24.06
CA LEU A 128 19.87 -5.07 -25.00
C LEU A 128 21.03 -4.78 -25.97
N LEU A 129 22.26 -4.64 -25.47
CA LEU A 129 23.44 -4.39 -26.32
C LEU A 129 23.69 -5.57 -27.28
N ASN A 130 23.48 -6.80 -26.82
CA ASN A 130 23.55 -7.99 -27.67
C ASN A 130 22.49 -7.96 -28.75
N THR A 131 21.24 -7.60 -28.42
CA THR A 131 20.16 -7.50 -29.42
C THR A 131 20.50 -6.47 -30.51
N ILE A 132 21.07 -5.32 -30.13
CA ILE A 132 21.56 -4.32 -31.10
C ILE A 132 22.67 -4.92 -31.95
N SER A 133 23.64 -5.60 -31.33
CA SER A 133 24.75 -6.28 -32.01
C SER A 133 24.27 -7.32 -33.02
N ASP A 134 23.28 -8.13 -32.66
CA ASP A 134 22.69 -9.18 -33.50
C ASP A 134 21.93 -8.55 -34.68
N THR A 135 21.29 -7.40 -34.44
CA THR A 135 20.61 -6.65 -35.51
C THR A 135 21.61 -6.25 -36.61
N PHE A 136 22.81 -5.76 -36.27
CA PHE A 136 23.85 -5.44 -37.27
C PHE A 136 24.24 -6.64 -38.14
N GLU A 137 24.27 -7.84 -37.55
CA GLU A 137 24.59 -9.08 -38.26
C GLU A 137 23.44 -9.51 -39.18
N GLU A 138 22.20 -9.40 -38.70
CA GLU A 138 20.99 -9.74 -39.46
C GLU A 138 20.87 -8.90 -40.74
N ILE A 139 21.10 -7.59 -40.64
CA ILE A 139 21.06 -6.69 -41.81
C ILE A 139 22.39 -6.65 -42.59
N LYS A 140 23.35 -7.53 -42.25
CA LYS A 140 24.63 -7.71 -42.94
C LYS A 140 25.44 -6.42 -43.10
N ILE A 141 25.43 -5.56 -42.07
CA ILE A 141 26.31 -4.39 -42.06
C ILE A 141 27.77 -4.87 -41.93
N PRO A 142 28.72 -4.30 -42.70
CA PRO A 142 30.13 -4.63 -42.56
C PRO A 142 30.64 -4.41 -41.12
N VAL A 143 31.50 -5.31 -40.66
CA VAL A 143 31.99 -5.36 -39.26
C VAL A 143 32.64 -4.06 -38.84
N GLU A 144 33.31 -3.36 -39.75
CA GLU A 144 33.99 -2.10 -39.48
C GLU A 144 33.00 -1.03 -38.98
N TYR A 145 31.81 -0.96 -39.55
CA TYR A 145 30.78 -0.02 -39.11
C TYR A 145 30.16 -0.41 -37.78
N LYS A 146 30.01 -1.72 -37.51
CA LYS A 146 29.56 -2.24 -36.21
C LYS A 146 30.57 -1.88 -35.12
N GLU A 147 31.86 -2.09 -35.36
CA GLU A 147 32.93 -1.72 -34.42
C GLU A 147 33.00 -0.21 -34.19
N MET A 148 32.94 0.59 -35.25
CA MET A 148 32.90 2.05 -35.14
C MET A 148 31.70 2.54 -34.32
N PHE A 149 30.52 1.94 -34.52
CA PHE A 149 29.33 2.26 -33.74
C PHE A 149 29.51 1.94 -32.26
N PHE A 150 29.94 0.73 -31.89
CA PHE A 150 30.11 0.35 -30.49
C PHE A 150 31.25 1.13 -29.81
N HIS A 151 32.30 1.49 -30.54
CA HIS A 151 33.35 2.38 -30.03
C HIS A 151 32.80 3.77 -29.70
N ALA A 152 32.02 4.36 -30.60
CA ALA A 152 31.36 5.65 -30.36
C ALA A 152 30.33 5.55 -29.22
N LEU A 153 29.56 4.47 -29.17
CA LEU A 153 28.57 4.21 -28.14
C LEU A 153 29.21 4.09 -26.75
N SER A 154 30.32 3.36 -26.62
CA SER A 154 31.06 3.23 -25.36
C SER A 154 31.50 4.59 -24.81
N ARG A 155 32.01 5.47 -25.67
CA ARG A 155 32.38 6.84 -25.28
C ARG A 155 31.16 7.67 -24.88
N ASN A 156 30.05 7.54 -25.59
CA ASN A 156 28.83 8.26 -25.26
C ASN A 156 28.18 7.79 -23.96
N LEU A 157 28.35 6.50 -23.63
CA LEU A 157 27.90 5.90 -22.39
C LEU A 157 28.84 6.17 -21.22
N GLU A 158 30.01 6.78 -21.39
CA GLU A 158 30.88 7.08 -20.25
C GLU A 158 30.15 7.96 -19.21
N GLY A 159 30.12 7.49 -17.95
CA GLY A 159 29.45 8.16 -16.83
C GLY A 159 27.92 8.29 -16.98
N TRP A 160 27.28 7.45 -17.80
CA TRP A 160 25.84 7.53 -18.05
C TRP A 160 25.01 7.22 -16.80
N GLU A 161 25.49 6.37 -15.90
CA GLU A 161 24.81 6.01 -14.65
C GLU A 161 24.59 7.23 -13.77
N ASP A 162 25.62 8.06 -13.60
CA ASP A 162 25.54 9.29 -12.79
C ASP A 162 24.59 10.32 -13.39
N ARG A 163 24.49 10.37 -14.73
CA ARG A 163 23.52 11.23 -15.43
C ARG A 163 22.10 10.72 -15.23
N ALA A 164 21.89 9.42 -15.33
CA ALA A 164 20.59 8.80 -15.14
C ALA A 164 20.08 8.94 -13.70
N GLU A 165 20.94 8.77 -12.70
CA GLU A 165 20.58 8.99 -11.29
C GLU A 165 20.15 10.43 -11.01
N LYS A 166 20.84 11.42 -11.60
CA LYS A 166 20.45 12.84 -11.48
C LYS A 166 19.07 13.10 -12.08
N LEU A 167 18.74 12.46 -13.21
CA LEU A 167 17.42 12.59 -13.84
C LEU A 167 16.32 11.98 -12.97
N ILE A 168 16.54 10.77 -12.43
CA ILE A 168 15.59 10.10 -11.54
C ILE A 168 15.31 10.96 -10.31
N LYS A 169 16.36 11.53 -9.69
CA LYS A 169 16.25 12.44 -8.53
C LYS A 169 15.53 13.75 -8.84
N ALA A 170 15.58 14.22 -10.09
CA ALA A 170 14.86 15.43 -10.51
C ALA A 170 13.37 15.15 -10.78
N MET A 171 13.00 13.92 -11.11
CA MET A 171 11.62 13.52 -11.41
C MET A 171 10.82 13.15 -10.16
N THR A 172 11.46 12.77 -9.06
CA THR A 172 10.79 12.54 -7.78
C THR A 172 10.44 13.88 -7.12
N PRO A 173 9.14 14.23 -6.95
CA PRO A 173 8.76 15.45 -6.27
C PRO A 173 9.24 15.41 -4.82
N LYS A 174 9.81 16.52 -4.34
CA LYS A 174 10.09 16.71 -2.91
C LYS A 174 8.75 16.72 -2.18
N VAL A 175 8.51 15.68 -1.38
CA VAL A 175 7.41 15.62 -0.40
C VAL A 175 7.66 16.66 0.69
#